data_AF-H8GZZ9-F1
#
_entry.id   AF-H8GZZ9-F1
#
_cell.length_a   1.000
_cell.length_b   1.000
_cell.length_c   1.000
_cell.angle_alpha   90.00
_cell.angle_beta   90.00
_cell.angle_gamma   90.00
#
_symmetry.space_group_name_H-M   'P 1'
#
loop_
_entity.id
_entity.type
_entity.pdbx_description
1 polymer ?
#
loop_
_entity_poly.entity_id
_entity_poly.type
_entity_poly.pdbx_seq_one_letter_code
_entity_poly.pdbx_strand_id
1 'polypeptide(L)'
;MDGLEETPQGRAARLELPDGQTVVVTLGSLPEGVRAGDLLAVSGGPDGLHARRLPEATQARREEAQRRLDALNTQNALTAQNGDDAGEITL
;
A
#
# COMPACT_ATOMS: atom_id res chain seq x y z
N MET A 1 9.56 5.53 1.44
CA MET A 1 8.78 6.52 0.66
C MET A 1 7.47 6.73 1.41
N ASP A 2 7.32 7.86 2.09
CA ASP A 2 6.01 8.30 2.59
C ASP A 2 5.17 8.72 1.39
N GLY A 3 4.02 8.11 1.17
CA GLY A 3 3.12 8.40 0.02
C GLY A 3 2.35 9.72 0.17
N LEU A 4 2.96 10.71 0.81
CA LEU A 4 2.37 12.01 1.14
C LEU A 4 3.06 13.09 0.31
N GLU A 5 2.29 13.78 -0.54
CA GLU A 5 2.78 14.88 -1.36
C GLU A 5 2.32 16.23 -0.79
N GLU A 6 3.20 17.24 -0.83
CA GLU A 6 2.83 18.60 -0.49
C GLU A 6 2.11 19.24 -1.68
N THR A 7 0.89 19.72 -1.46
CA THR A 7 0.08 20.42 -2.48
C THR A 7 -0.22 21.84 -2.01
N PRO A 8 -0.53 22.78 -2.92
CA PRO A 8 -0.94 24.13 -2.54
C PRO A 8 -2.21 24.17 -1.66
N GLN A 9 -2.96 23.07 -1.57
CA GLN A 9 -4.12 22.91 -0.68
C GLN A 9 -3.79 22.17 0.63
N GLY A 10 -2.51 21.89 0.91
CA GLY A 10 -2.05 21.15 2.09
C GLY A 10 -1.47 19.77 1.76
N ARG A 11 -1.26 18.91 2.75
CA ARG A 11 -0.77 17.55 2.51
C ARG A 11 -1.86 16.72 1.83
N ALA A 12 -1.49 16.00 0.77
CA ALA A 12 -2.39 15.13 0.03
C ALA A 12 -1.92 13.67 0.07
N ALA A 13 -2.86 12.76 -0.11
CA ALA A 13 -2.63 11.33 -0.23
C ALA A 13 -3.06 10.85 -1.61
N ARG A 14 -2.27 9.94 -2.19
CA ARG A 14 -2.65 9.21 -3.40
C ARG A 14 -3.46 7.97 -3.01
N LEU A 15 -4.69 7.91 -3.48
CA LEU A 15 -5.56 6.73 -3.33
C LEU A 15 -5.53 5.93 -4.61
N GLU A 16 -5.39 4.61 -4.48
CA GLU A 16 -5.59 3.64 -5.55
C GLU A 16 -7.02 3.10 -5.48
N LEU A 17 -7.75 3.22 -6.58
CA LEU A 17 -9.11 2.72 -6.75
C LEU A 17 -9.08 1.25 -7.20
N PRO A 18 -10.18 0.49 -7.02
CA PRO A 18 -10.24 -0.93 -7.39
C PRO A 18 -9.98 -1.21 -8.88
N ASP A 19 -10.20 -0.23 -9.75
CA ASP A 19 -9.94 -0.31 -11.20
C ASP A 19 -8.49 0.04 -11.58
N GLY A 20 -7.62 0.28 -10.57
CA GLY A 20 -6.21 0.62 -10.75
C GLY A 20 -5.97 2.10 -11.06
N GLN A 21 -7.02 2.92 -11.16
CA GLN A 21 -6.85 4.37 -11.25
C GLN A 21 -6.33 4.93 -9.93
N THR A 22 -5.61 6.04 -10.01
CA THR A 22 -5.16 6.76 -8.82
C THR A 22 -5.69 8.17 -8.78
N VAL A 23 -6.24 8.56 -7.64
CA VAL A 23 -6.76 9.90 -7.39
C VAL A 23 -5.99 10.55 -6.25
N VAL A 24 -5.82 11.87 -6.31
CA VAL A 24 -5.16 12.66 -5.27
C VAL A 24 -6.25 13.31 -4.42
N VAL A 25 -6.21 13.08 -3.12
CA VAL A 25 -7.16 13.66 -2.16
C VAL A 25 -6.43 14.38 -1.05
N THR A 26 -6.99 15.47 -0.53
CA THR A 26 -6.42 16.19 0.59
C THR A 26 -6.54 15.35 1.87
N LEU A 27 -5.50 15.33 2.70
CA LEU A 27 -5.52 14.55 3.95
C LEU A 27 -6.63 14.98 4.91
N GLY A 28 -7.02 16.26 4.89
CA GLY A 28 -8.14 16.76 5.70
C GLY A 28 -9.50 16.18 5.32
N SER A 29 -9.63 15.57 4.14
CA SER A 29 -10.85 14.85 3.73
C SER A 29 -10.87 13.38 4.13
N LEU A 30 -9.74 12.85 4.63
CA LEU A 30 -9.60 11.47 5.06
C LEU A 30 -9.90 11.30 6.56
N PRO A 31 -10.37 10.13 6.99
CA PRO A 31 -10.58 9.86 8.40
C PRO A 31 -9.27 9.96 9.20
N GLU A 32 -9.37 10.38 10.45
CA GLU A 32 -8.19 10.52 11.31
C GLU A 32 -7.44 9.20 11.49
N GLY A 33 -6.10 9.31 11.56
CA GLY A 33 -5.22 8.17 11.78
C GLY A 33 -5.09 7.21 10.60
N VAL A 34 -5.47 7.62 9.39
CA VAL A 34 -5.11 6.92 8.15
C VAL A 34 -3.58 6.90 7.98
N ARG A 35 -3.06 5.75 7.56
CA ARG A 35 -1.65 5.56 7.20
C ARG A 35 -1.53 5.08 5.75
N ALA A 36 -0.33 5.24 5.18
CA ALA A 36 -0.04 4.71 3.85
C ALA A 36 -0.30 3.20 3.81
N GLY A 37 -0.99 2.75 2.76
CA GLY A 37 -1.36 1.34 2.57
C GLY A 37 -2.57 0.86 3.37
N ASP A 38 -3.27 1.73 4.11
CA ASP A 38 -4.55 1.39 4.71
C ASP A 38 -5.66 1.25 3.65
N LEU A 39 -6.56 0.29 3.85
CA LEU A 39 -7.76 0.16 3.03
C LEU A 39 -8.88 1.05 3.57
N LEU A 40 -9.55 1.73 2.66
CA LEU A 40 -10.67 2.62 2.95
C LEU A 40 -11.93 2.12 2.24
N ALA A 41 -13.05 2.08 2.98
CA ALA A 41 -14.37 2.03 2.36
C ALA A 41 -14.75 3.45 1.98
N VAL A 42 -15.00 3.69 0.70
CA VAL A 42 -15.43 4.98 0.17
C VAL A 42 -16.88 4.89 -0.28
N SER A 43 -17.71 5.81 0.18
CA SER A 43 -19.11 5.95 -0.23
C SER A 43 -19.37 7.38 -0.67
N GLY A 44 -19.96 7.56 -1.85
CA GLY A 44 -20.46 8.85 -2.32
C GLY A 44 -21.90 9.10 -1.85
N GLY A 45 -22.19 10.31 -1.39
CA GLY A 45 -23.53 10.77 -1.04
C GLY A 45 -23.73 12.25 -1.42
N PRO A 46 -24.93 12.80 -1.19
CA PRO A 46 -25.24 14.22 -1.48
C PRO A 46 -24.35 15.19 -0.70
N ASP A 47 -23.79 14.75 0.44
CA ASP A 47 -22.88 15.52 1.28
C ASP A 47 -21.39 15.35 0.89
N GLY A 48 -21.12 14.64 -0.21
CA GLY A 48 -19.78 14.41 -0.74
C GLY A 48 -19.25 12.99 -0.50
N LEU A 49 -17.92 12.88 -0.53
CA LEU A 49 -17.21 11.61 -0.44
C LEU A 49 -16.93 11.29 1.04
N HIS A 50 -17.48 10.19 1.53
CA HIS A 50 -17.21 9.68 2.88
C HIS A 50 -16.25 8.50 2.81
N ALA A 51 -15.16 8.55 3.58
CA ALA A 51 -14.20 7.48 3.70
C ALA A 51 -14.14 6.94 5.13
N ARG A 52 -14.07 5.62 5.28
CA ARG A 52 -13.91 4.94 6.57
C ARG A 52 -12.77 3.94 6.50
N ARG A 53 -11.92 3.92 7.53
CA ARG A 53 -10.83 2.94 7.65
C ARG A 53 -11.36 1.51 7.82
N LEU A 54 -10.68 0.57 7.20
CA LEU A 54 -10.94 -0.87 7.33
C LEU A 54 -9.70 -1.57 7.94
N PRO A 55 -9.51 -1.48 9.27
CA PRO A 55 -8.29 -1.96 9.92
C PRO A 55 -8.11 -3.48 9.78
N GLU A 56 -9.19 -4.26 9.93
CA GLU A 56 -9.14 -5.72 9.79
C GLU A 56 -8.80 -6.15 8.36
N ALA A 57 -9.43 -5.53 7.36
CA ALA A 57 -9.13 -5.81 5.95
C ALA A 57 -7.70 -5.38 5.58
N THR A 58 -7.23 -4.27 6.14
CA THR A 58 -5.85 -3.80 5.96
C THR A 58 -4.87 -4.82 6.50
N GLN A 59 -5.11 -5.34 7.71
CA GLN A 59 -4.27 -6.34 8.33
C GLN A 59 -4.25 -7.64 7.51
N ALA A 60 -5.42 -8.12 7.08
CA ALA A 60 -5.53 -9.31 6.24
C ALA A 60 -4.75 -9.18 4.92
N ARG A 61 -4.85 -8.02 4.24
CA ARG A 61 -4.11 -7.74 3.00
C ARG A 61 -2.60 -7.71 3.24
N ARG A 62 -2.14 -7.14 4.37
CA ARG A 62 -0.72 -7.14 4.74
C ARG A 62 -0.21 -8.55 4.99
N GLU A 63 -0.96 -9.38 5.71
CA GLU A 63 -0.59 -10.77 5.99
C GLU A 63 -0.55 -11.62 4.71
N GLU A 64 -1.47 -11.40 3.77
CA GLU A 64 -1.43 -12.05 2.45
C GLU A 64 -0.20 -11.62 1.64
N ALA A 65 0.07 -10.31 1.59
CA ALA A 65 1.24 -9.78 0.89
C ALA A 65 2.55 -10.33 1.48
N GLN A 66 2.64 -10.40 2.82
CA GLN A 66 3.80 -10.96 3.51
C GLN A 66 3.98 -12.44 3.17
N ARG A 67 2.92 -13.25 3.27
CA ARG A 67 2.97 -14.68 2.88
C ARG A 67 3.42 -14.88 1.43
N ARG A 68 2.95 -14.03 0.52
CA ARG A 68 3.36 -14.07 -0.89
C ARG A 68 4.84 -13.73 -1.05
N LEU A 69 5.31 -12.70 -0.36
CA LEU A 69 6.72 -12.30 -0.38
C LEU A 69 7.62 -13.42 0.20
N ASP A 70 7.22 -14.03 1.31
CA ASP A 70 7.95 -15.13 1.94
C ASP A 70 8.06 -16.34 1.01
N ALA A 71 6.99 -16.65 0.27
CA ALA A 71 6.99 -17.72 -0.72
C ALA A 71 7.96 -17.43 -1.88
N LEU A 72 7.96 -16.19 -2.40
CA LEU A 72 8.88 -15.76 -3.46
C LEU A 72 10.34 -15.80 -2.98
N ASN A 73 10.61 -15.33 -1.77
CA ASN A 73 11.95 -15.36 -1.17
C ASN A 73 12.45 -16.80 -0.98
N THR A 74 11.56 -17.71 -0.55
CA THR A 74 11.90 -19.13 -0.41
C THR A 74 12.23 -19.76 -1.76
N GLN A 75 11.42 -19.49 -2.79
CA GLN A 75 11.68 -19.97 -4.16
C GLN A 75 12.99 -19.42 -4.71
N ASN A 76 13.29 -18.14 -4.47
CA ASN A 76 14.53 -17.52 -4.92
C ASN A 76 15.74 -18.12 -4.19
N ALA A 77 15.64 -18.33 -2.87
CA ALA A 77 16.69 -18.97 -2.09
C ALA A 77 16.94 -20.43 -2.53
N LEU A 78 15.89 -21.19 -2.86
CA LEU A 78 16.04 -22.55 -3.39
C LEU A 78 16.68 -22.54 -4.79
N THR A 79 16.33 -21.58 -5.64
CA THR A 79 16.97 -21.41 -6.95
C THR A 79 18.45 -21.05 -6.81
N ALA A 80 18.79 -20.16 -5.90
CA ALA A 80 20.17 -19.74 -5.62
C ALA A 80 21.04 -20.85 -5.01
N GLN A 81 20.45 -21.78 -4.24
CA GLN A 81 21.17 -22.93 -3.67
C GLN A 81 21.44 -24.06 -4.67
N ASN A 82 20.71 -24.10 -5.80
CA ASN A 82 20.87 -25.12 -6.83
C ASN A 82 21.72 -24.64 -8.03
N GLY A 83 22.12 -23.37 -8.05
CA GLY A 83 23.05 -22.81 -9.03
C GLY A 83 24.41 -22.55 -8.40
N ASP A 84 25.37 -23.44 -8.62
CA ASP A 84 26.80 -23.10 -8.51
C ASP A 84 27.12 -21.99 -9.54
N ASP A 85 27.10 -20.71 -9.15
CA ASP A 85 28.14 -19.72 -9.53
C ASP A 85 27.96 -18.35 -8.86
N ALA A 86 29.09 -17.65 -8.73
CA ALA A 86 29.35 -16.48 -7.92
C ALA A 86 28.47 -15.23 -8.17
N GLY A 87 27.91 -14.69 -7.09
CA GLY A 87 27.47 -13.31 -7.01
C GLY A 87 28.23 -12.60 -5.90
N GLU A 88 29.42 -12.07 -6.20
CA GLU A 88 30.13 -11.13 -5.33
C GLU A 88 29.20 -9.93 -5.03
N ILE A 89 28.79 -9.76 -3.77
CA ILE A 89 28.13 -8.54 -3.30
C ILE A 89 29.21 -7.70 -2.64
N THR A 90 29.81 -6.79 -3.41
CA THR A 90 30.68 -5.74 -2.87
C THR A 90 29.81 -4.65 -2.24
N LEU A 91 30.07 -4.36 -0.95
CA LEU A 91 29.43 -3.31 -0.13
C LEU A 91 29.98 -1.92 -0.47
#